data_AF-A0A2V7YF13-F1
#
_entry.id   AF-A0A2V7YF13-F1
#
_cell.length_a   1.000
_cell.length_b   1.000
_cell.length_c   1.000
_cell.angle_alpha   90.00
_cell.angle_beta   90.00
_cell.angle_gamma   90.00
#
_symmetry.space_group_name_H-M   'P 1'
#
loop_
_entity.id
_entity.type
_entity.pdbx_description
1 polymer ?
#
loop_
_entity_poly.entity_id
_entity_poly.type
_entity_poly.pdbx_seq_one_letter_code
_entity_poly.pdbx_strand_id
1 'polypeptide(L)'
;MGNRSSRISRVGNLKRRARRGRVIAAGLNALSLIARPLPLPVVRAIGIMLGHVAWHVLGRYRRRALTNIELAFPEWPRRKQRDTIRRMFHHLGESLMELVWLPNLDRKKLERTTEIHDVHYLDEALASGRGTLIFTGHCGNWEWLAATVALLGYPLTVLQRERD
;
A
#
# COMPACT_ATOMS: atom_id res chain seq x y z
N MET A 1 -9.35 -5.82 44.09
CA MET A 1 -9.88 -7.03 43.41
C MET A 1 -10.23 -6.68 41.96
N GLY A 2 -9.45 -7.16 40.99
CA GLY A 2 -9.67 -6.86 39.56
C GLY A 2 -10.93 -7.55 39.02
N ASN A 3 -11.82 -6.76 38.40
CA ASN A 3 -13.12 -7.19 37.91
C ASN A 3 -12.99 -8.31 36.85
N ARG A 4 -13.36 -9.55 37.21
CA ARG A 4 -13.32 -10.75 36.33
C ARG A 4 -14.06 -10.56 35.00
N SER A 5 -15.07 -9.68 34.97
CA SER A 5 -15.84 -9.33 33.75
C SER A 5 -14.96 -8.67 32.67
N SER A 6 -13.97 -7.85 33.06
CA SER A 6 -13.07 -7.14 32.13
C SER A 6 -12.03 -8.06 31.45
N ARG A 7 -11.69 -9.19 32.06
CA ARG A 7 -10.74 -10.17 31.52
C ARG A 7 -11.39 -11.04 30.44
N ILE A 8 -12.62 -11.46 30.65
CA ILE A 8 -13.37 -12.32 29.72
C ILE A 8 -13.71 -11.54 28.43
N SER A 9 -14.09 -10.26 28.53
CA SER A 9 -14.32 -9.40 27.37
C SER A 9 -13.04 -9.13 26.56
N ARG A 10 -11.88 -8.95 27.21
CA ARG A 10 -10.58 -8.83 26.54
C ARG A 10 -10.18 -10.11 25.79
N VAL A 11 -10.33 -11.29 26.39
CA VAL A 11 -9.99 -12.58 25.74
C VAL A 11 -10.93 -12.87 24.57
N GLY A 12 -12.23 -12.56 24.70
CA GLY A 12 -13.19 -12.65 23.60
C GLY A 12 -12.84 -11.74 22.42
N ASN A 13 -12.44 -10.50 22.70
CA ASN A 13 -11.97 -9.55 21.70
C ASN A 13 -10.67 -9.99 21.03
N LEU A 14 -9.72 -10.57 21.77
CA LEU A 14 -8.47 -11.12 21.22
C LEU A 14 -8.73 -12.31 20.29
N LYS A 15 -9.56 -13.28 20.69
CA LYS A 15 -9.92 -14.42 19.82
C LYS A 15 -10.66 -13.96 18.56
N ARG A 16 -11.53 -12.95 18.68
CA ARG A 16 -12.27 -12.38 17.54
C ARG A 16 -11.36 -11.58 16.61
N ARG A 17 -10.38 -10.83 17.15
CA ARG A 17 -9.31 -10.17 16.38
C ARG A 17 -8.43 -11.19 15.64
N ALA A 18 -7.99 -12.24 16.33
CA ALA A 18 -7.18 -13.31 15.74
C ALA A 18 -7.95 -14.09 14.66
N ARG A 19 -9.25 -14.36 14.85
CA ARG A 19 -10.10 -14.99 13.83
C ARG A 19 -10.29 -14.08 12.62
N ARG A 20 -10.57 -12.78 12.83
CA ARG A 20 -10.64 -11.80 11.74
C ARG A 20 -9.32 -11.70 10.97
N GLY A 21 -8.18 -11.67 11.66
CA GLY A 21 -6.86 -11.67 11.04
C GLY A 21 -6.62 -12.90 10.16
N ARG A 22 -6.97 -14.10 10.65
CA ARG A 22 -6.86 -15.34 9.86
C ARG A 22 -7.78 -15.35 8.63
N VAL A 23 -9.00 -14.83 8.74
CA VAL A 23 -9.92 -14.72 7.58
C VAL A 23 -9.38 -13.75 6.54
N ILE A 24 -8.86 -12.59 6.97
CA ILE A 24 -8.23 -11.62 6.06
C ILE A 24 -7.01 -12.24 5.37
N ALA A 25 -6.15 -12.91 6.13
CA ALA A 25 -4.98 -13.59 5.57
C ALA A 25 -5.37 -14.69 4.56
N ALA A 26 -6.38 -15.50 4.87
CA ALA A 26 -6.89 -16.51 3.95
C ALA A 26 -7.45 -15.90 2.66
N GLY A 27 -8.20 -14.79 2.76
CA GLY A 27 -8.71 -14.06 1.61
C GLY A 27 -7.60 -13.48 0.74
N LEU A 28 -6.58 -12.86 1.35
CA LEU A 28 -5.41 -12.34 0.63
C LEU A 28 -4.62 -13.47 -0.04
N ASN A 29 -4.44 -14.61 0.63
CA ASN A 29 -3.77 -15.77 0.06
C ASN A 29 -4.55 -16.33 -1.14
N ALA A 30 -5.87 -16.44 -1.06
CA ALA A 30 -6.70 -16.90 -2.17
C ALA A 30 -6.62 -15.95 -3.37
N LEU A 31 -6.72 -14.63 -3.12
CA LEU A 31 -6.55 -13.61 -4.17
C LEU A 31 -5.15 -13.68 -4.79
N SER A 32 -4.12 -13.86 -3.97
CA SER A 32 -2.75 -13.99 -4.45
C SER A 32 -2.57 -15.25 -5.30
N LEU A 33 -3.15 -16.40 -4.92
CA LEU A 33 -3.12 -17.63 -5.72
C LEU A 33 -3.78 -17.45 -7.10
N ILE A 34 -4.86 -16.69 -7.17
CA ILE A 34 -5.53 -16.37 -8.44
C ILE A 34 -4.70 -15.38 -9.27
N ALA A 35 -4.06 -14.41 -8.63
CA ALA A 35 -3.23 -13.40 -9.31
C ALA A 35 -1.87 -13.94 -9.78
N ARG A 36 -1.34 -14.97 -9.12
CA ARG A 36 -0.04 -15.61 -9.41
C ARG A 36 0.24 -15.92 -10.88
N PRO A 37 -0.66 -16.61 -11.62
CA PRO A 37 -0.41 -16.91 -13.02
C PRO A 37 -0.54 -15.70 -13.97
N LEU A 38 -1.06 -14.56 -13.49
CA LEU A 38 -1.34 -13.41 -14.35
C LEU A 38 -0.09 -12.55 -14.57
N PRO A 39 0.16 -12.08 -15.80
CA PRO A 39 1.17 -11.06 -16.07
C PRO A 39 0.87 -9.74 -15.34
N LEU A 40 1.91 -9.07 -14.83
CA LEU A 40 1.77 -7.80 -14.10
C LEU A 40 0.95 -6.74 -14.86
N PRO A 41 1.09 -6.53 -16.19
CA PRO A 41 0.26 -5.56 -16.91
C PRO A 41 -1.24 -5.87 -16.85
N VAL A 42 -1.62 -7.16 -16.85
CA VAL A 42 -3.03 -7.58 -16.76
C VAL A 42 -3.57 -7.28 -15.38
N VAL A 43 -2.79 -7.57 -14.33
CA VAL A 43 -3.14 -7.28 -12.94
C VAL A 43 -3.31 -5.76 -12.72
N ARG A 44 -2.41 -4.95 -13.27
CA ARG A 44 -2.51 -3.48 -13.25
C ARG A 44 -3.77 -2.99 -13.97
N ALA A 45 -4.09 -3.54 -15.14
CA ALA A 45 -5.30 -3.18 -15.89
C ALA A 45 -6.59 -3.50 -15.12
N ILE A 46 -6.65 -4.66 -14.45
CA ILE A 46 -7.74 -5.01 -13.54
C ILE A 46 -7.83 -3.98 -12.40
N GLY A 47 -6.70 -3.62 -11.80
CA GLY A 47 -6.63 -2.59 -10.76
C GLY A 47 -7.16 -1.23 -11.22
N ILE A 48 -6.77 -0.78 -12.42
CA ILE A 48 -7.27 0.47 -13.03
C ILE A 48 -8.79 0.41 -13.20
N MET A 49 -9.33 -0.73 -13.66
CA MET A 49 -10.79 -0.91 -13.80
C MET A 49 -11.49 -0.84 -12.44
N LEU A 50 -10.95 -1.48 -11.40
CA LEU A 50 -11.48 -1.39 -10.04
C LEU A 50 -11.42 0.06 -9.52
N GLY A 51 -10.33 0.77 -9.78
CA GLY A 51 -10.19 2.19 -9.47
C GLY A 51 -11.20 3.06 -10.20
N HIS A 52 -11.50 2.75 -11.45
CA HIS A 52 -12.54 3.41 -12.24
C HIS A 52 -13.93 3.20 -11.62
N VAL A 53 -14.28 1.97 -11.25
CA VAL A 53 -15.53 1.67 -10.54
C VAL A 53 -15.59 2.41 -9.19
N ALA A 54 -14.49 2.38 -8.44
CA ALA A 54 -14.36 3.06 -7.14
C ALA A 54 -14.59 4.57 -7.26
N TRP A 55 -14.11 5.22 -8.32
CA TRP A 55 -14.38 6.64 -8.58
C TRP A 55 -15.88 6.94 -8.65
N HIS A 56 -16.69 6.05 -9.22
CA HIS A 56 -18.14 6.23 -9.33
C HIS A 56 -18.88 5.90 -8.03
N VAL A 57 -18.49 4.82 -7.34
CA VAL A 57 -19.21 4.29 -6.17
C VAL A 57 -18.78 4.96 -4.85
N LEU A 58 -17.51 5.31 -4.70
CA LEU A 58 -16.94 5.81 -3.44
C LEU A 58 -17.05 7.35 -3.30
N GLY A 59 -18.26 7.88 -3.47
CA GLY A 59 -18.51 9.32 -3.52
C GLY A 59 -18.01 10.12 -2.31
N ARG A 60 -18.04 9.54 -1.10
CA ARG A 60 -17.49 10.18 0.12
C ARG A 60 -15.98 10.42 0.01
N TYR A 61 -15.23 9.42 -0.42
CA TYR A 61 -13.78 9.50 -0.56
C TYR A 61 -13.40 10.41 -1.72
N ARG A 62 -14.15 10.34 -2.82
CA ARG A 62 -13.99 11.25 -3.97
C ARG A 62 -14.11 12.71 -3.55
N ARG A 63 -15.13 13.07 -2.78
CA ARG A 63 -15.32 14.45 -2.28
C ARG A 63 -14.15 14.91 -1.43
N ARG A 64 -13.69 14.08 -0.48
CA ARG A 64 -12.52 14.40 0.36
C ARG A 64 -11.26 14.64 -0.47
N ALA A 65 -11.00 13.77 -1.44
CA ALA A 65 -9.84 13.90 -2.31
C ALA A 65 -9.89 15.18 -3.17
N LEU A 66 -11.09 15.55 -3.66
CA LEU A 66 -11.31 16.81 -4.37
C LEU A 66 -11.11 18.04 -3.48
N THR A 67 -11.59 18.02 -2.23
CA THR A 67 -11.33 19.10 -1.27
C THR A 67 -9.83 19.23 -0.97
N ASN A 68 -9.12 18.12 -0.76
CA ASN A 68 -7.70 18.15 -0.47
C ASN A 68 -6.87 18.73 -1.63
N ILE A 69 -7.17 18.36 -2.88
CA ILE A 69 -6.42 18.89 -4.03
C ILE A 69 -6.75 20.36 -4.31
N GLU A 70 -7.96 20.80 -3.99
CA GLU A 70 -8.31 22.21 -4.05
C GLU A 70 -7.52 23.04 -3.03
N LEU A 71 -7.37 22.52 -1.80
CA LEU A 71 -6.56 23.17 -0.78
C LEU A 71 -5.06 23.15 -1.12
N ALA A 72 -4.56 22.06 -1.68
CA ALA A 72 -3.15 21.90 -2.01
C ALA A 72 -2.72 22.65 -3.28
N PHE A 73 -3.62 22.79 -4.27
CA PHE A 73 -3.36 23.41 -5.56
C PHE A 73 -4.53 24.32 -5.98
N PRO A 74 -4.77 25.41 -5.22
CA PRO A 74 -5.90 26.32 -5.48
C PRO A 74 -5.82 27.00 -6.85
N GLU A 75 -4.62 27.14 -7.41
CA GLU A 75 -4.36 27.74 -8.71
C GLU A 75 -4.67 26.82 -9.90
N TRP A 76 -4.90 25.52 -9.67
CA TRP A 76 -5.19 24.59 -10.76
C TRP A 76 -6.63 24.74 -11.27
N PRO A 77 -6.85 24.65 -12.60
CA PRO A 77 -8.19 24.56 -13.14
C PRO A 77 -8.97 23.37 -12.55
N ARG A 78 -10.26 23.57 -12.25
CA ARG A 78 -11.14 22.52 -11.66
C ARG A 78 -11.16 21.22 -12.46
N ARG A 79 -11.08 21.32 -13.79
CA ARG A 79 -10.95 20.15 -14.67
C ARG A 79 -9.67 19.36 -14.39
N LYS A 80 -8.53 20.04 -14.27
CA LYS A 80 -7.22 19.42 -13.95
C LYS A 80 -7.24 18.76 -12.57
N GLN A 81 -7.82 19.42 -11.57
CA GLN A 81 -8.00 18.85 -10.23
C GLN A 81 -8.82 17.55 -10.30
N ARG A 82 -9.98 17.59 -10.95
CA ARG A 82 -10.86 16.42 -11.10
C ARG A 82 -10.20 15.27 -11.86
N ASP A 83 -9.53 15.56 -12.98
CA ASP A 83 -8.83 14.54 -13.77
C ASP A 83 -7.67 13.90 -13.00
N THR A 84 -6.95 14.71 -12.20
CA THR A 84 -5.87 14.21 -11.34
C THR A 84 -6.41 13.29 -10.26
N ILE A 85 -7.50 13.65 -9.59
CA ILE A 85 -8.10 12.76 -8.58
C ILE A 85 -8.67 11.51 -9.24
N ARG A 86 -9.29 11.60 -10.43
CA ARG A 86 -9.73 10.39 -11.14
C ARG A 86 -8.55 9.44 -11.43
N ARG A 87 -7.41 9.96 -11.90
CA ARG A 87 -6.18 9.17 -12.10
C ARG A 87 -5.63 8.61 -10.78
N MET A 88 -5.72 9.37 -9.68
CA MET A 88 -5.36 8.88 -8.35
C MET A 88 -6.22 7.67 -7.94
N PHE A 89 -7.53 7.64 -8.24
CA PHE A 89 -8.37 6.47 -8.01
C PHE A 89 -7.94 5.27 -8.86
N HIS A 90 -7.55 5.48 -10.12
CA HIS A 90 -7.03 4.41 -10.97
C HIS A 90 -5.72 3.84 -10.39
N HIS A 91 -4.79 4.72 -10.00
CA HIS A 91 -3.51 4.32 -9.41
C HIS A 91 -3.67 3.64 -8.05
N LEU A 92 -4.67 4.02 -7.25
CA LEU A 92 -4.98 3.33 -6.00
C LEU A 92 -5.45 1.89 -6.27
N GLY A 93 -6.29 1.68 -7.28
CA GLY A 93 -6.72 0.34 -7.67
C GLY A 93 -5.58 -0.50 -8.26
N GLU A 94 -4.72 0.11 -9.07
CA GLU A 94 -3.48 -0.48 -9.56
C GLU A 94 -2.58 -0.95 -8.40
N SER A 95 -2.26 -0.05 -7.47
CA SER A 95 -1.38 -0.34 -6.31
C SER A 95 -1.94 -1.46 -5.43
N LEU A 96 -3.27 -1.50 -5.25
CA LEU A 96 -3.94 -2.58 -4.50
C LEU A 96 -3.74 -3.94 -5.17
N MET A 97 -3.87 -4.00 -6.50
CA MET A 97 -3.68 -5.25 -7.24
C MET A 97 -2.20 -5.64 -7.31
N GLU A 98 -1.29 -4.68 -7.38
CA GLU A 98 0.15 -4.90 -7.23
C GLU A 98 0.49 -5.50 -5.87
N LEU A 99 -0.15 -5.06 -4.78
CA LEU A 99 0.02 -5.65 -3.45
C LEU A 99 -0.43 -7.13 -3.41
N VAL A 100 -1.56 -7.47 -4.05
CA VAL A 100 -2.04 -8.86 -4.15
C VAL A 100 -1.05 -9.73 -4.94
N TRP A 101 -0.44 -9.16 -5.97
CA TRP A 101 0.51 -9.84 -6.85
C TRP A 101 1.94 -9.85 -6.31
N LEU A 102 2.26 -8.99 -5.34
CA LEU A 102 3.60 -8.78 -4.76
C LEU A 102 4.35 -10.07 -4.38
N PRO A 103 3.72 -11.17 -3.92
CA PRO A 103 4.41 -12.43 -3.67
C PRO A 103 5.07 -13.08 -4.90
N ASN A 104 4.76 -12.61 -6.11
CA ASN A 104 5.45 -13.02 -7.34
C ASN A 104 6.70 -12.22 -7.64
N LEU A 105 6.89 -11.08 -6.97
CA LEU A 105 8.01 -10.18 -7.23
C LEU A 105 9.29 -10.83 -6.70
N ASP A 106 10.26 -10.96 -7.60
CA ASP A 106 11.62 -11.42 -7.32
C ASP A 106 12.62 -10.40 -7.89
N ARG A 107 13.91 -10.59 -7.63
CA ARG A 107 14.97 -9.66 -8.08
C ARG A 107 14.93 -9.43 -9.60
N LYS A 108 14.76 -10.51 -10.38
CA LYS A 108 14.76 -10.44 -11.85
C LYS A 108 13.56 -9.69 -12.41
N LYS A 109 12.38 -9.85 -11.80
CA LYS A 109 11.17 -9.10 -12.17
C LYS A 109 11.27 -7.65 -11.72
N LEU A 110 11.83 -7.40 -10.54
CA LEU A 110 12.07 -6.04 -10.04
C LEU A 110 12.92 -5.24 -11.04
N GLU A 111 14.04 -5.79 -11.51
CA GLU A 111 14.92 -5.15 -12.50
C GLU A 111 14.22 -4.81 -13.82
N ARG A 112 13.16 -5.55 -14.18
CA ARG A 112 12.38 -5.31 -15.41
C ARG A 112 11.21 -4.35 -15.21
N THR A 113 10.84 -4.06 -13.96
CA THR A 113 9.59 -3.35 -13.63
C THR A 113 9.82 -2.09 -12.82
N THR A 114 11.02 -1.91 -12.26
CA THR A 114 11.37 -0.79 -11.40
C THR A 114 12.72 -0.22 -11.84
N GLU A 115 12.71 1.07 -12.18
CA GLU A 115 13.94 1.86 -12.30
C GLU A 115 14.24 2.50 -10.94
N ILE A 116 15.51 2.47 -10.53
CA ILE A 116 15.95 2.94 -9.22
C ILE A 116 16.96 4.04 -9.44
N HIS A 117 16.62 5.23 -8.98
CA HIS A 117 17.49 6.41 -9.06
C HIS A 117 18.15 6.65 -7.71
N ASP A 118 19.39 7.15 -7.77
CA ASP A 118 20.12 7.70 -6.62
C ASP A 118 20.24 6.77 -5.40
N VAL A 119 20.35 5.46 -5.64
CA VAL A 119 20.50 4.45 -4.57
C VAL A 119 21.77 4.65 -3.74
N HIS A 120 22.80 5.29 -4.31
CA HIS A 120 24.07 5.59 -3.64
C HIS A 120 23.89 6.41 -2.35
N TYR A 121 22.87 7.29 -2.26
CA TYR A 121 22.60 8.01 -1.01
C TYR A 121 22.22 7.08 0.14
N LEU A 122 21.54 5.97 -0.17
CA LEU A 122 21.21 4.95 0.83
C LEU A 122 22.46 4.16 1.23
N ASP A 123 23.31 3.81 0.26
CA ASP A 123 24.58 3.12 0.52
C ASP A 123 25.51 3.95 1.41
N GLU A 124 25.70 5.24 1.09
CA GLU A 124 26.52 6.18 1.86
C GLU A 124 25.97 6.40 3.28
N ALA A 125 24.66 6.54 3.41
CA ALA A 125 24.02 6.70 4.71
C ALA A 125 24.25 5.48 5.61
N LEU A 126 24.13 4.26 5.05
CA LEU A 126 24.38 3.01 5.77
C LEU A 126 25.85 2.83 6.12
N ALA A 127 26.76 3.15 5.20
CA ALA A 127 28.20 3.08 5.40
C ALA A 127 28.69 4.00 6.55
N SER A 128 27.94 5.05 6.89
CA SER A 128 28.27 5.93 8.02
C SER A 128 28.19 5.26 9.39
N GLY A 129 27.60 4.05 9.49
CA GLY A 129 27.51 3.29 10.74
C GLY A 129 26.53 3.86 11.78
N ARG A 130 25.81 4.95 11.47
CA ARG A 130 24.86 5.62 12.38
C ARG A 130 23.42 5.12 12.24
N GLY A 131 23.18 4.17 11.34
CA GLY A 131 21.84 3.78 10.90
C GLY A 131 21.25 4.78 9.90
N THR A 132 20.17 4.37 9.23
CA THR A 132 19.50 5.20 8.21
C THR A 132 18.01 5.20 8.43
N LEU A 133 17.40 6.39 8.42
CA LEU A 133 15.96 6.57 8.51
C LEU A 133 15.42 7.01 7.16
N ILE A 134 14.58 6.16 6.55
CA ILE A 134 13.90 6.48 5.31
C ILE A 134 12.54 7.11 5.67
N PHE A 135 12.38 8.39 5.32
CA PHE A 135 11.08 9.07 5.40
C PHE A 135 10.34 8.94 4.08
N THR A 136 9.09 8.49 4.14
CA THR A 136 8.19 8.40 2.99
C THR A 136 6.78 8.86 3.36
N GLY A 137 5.96 9.12 2.35
CA GLY A 137 4.54 9.43 2.50
C GLY A 137 3.66 8.34 1.89
N HIS A 138 2.34 8.47 2.08
CA HIS A 138 1.36 7.68 1.31
C HIS A 138 1.29 8.19 -0.13
N CYS A 139 2.37 7.96 -0.88
CA CYS A 139 2.57 8.44 -2.24
C CYS A 139 3.06 7.29 -3.11
N GLY A 140 2.57 7.23 -4.36
CA GLY A 140 2.83 6.12 -5.26
C GLY A 140 2.37 4.79 -4.66
N ASN A 141 3.16 3.74 -4.92
CA ASN A 141 3.00 2.43 -4.29
C ASN A 141 4.09 2.21 -3.24
N TRP A 142 3.77 2.51 -1.98
CA TRP A 142 4.74 2.40 -0.87
C TRP A 142 5.03 0.94 -0.50
N GLU A 143 4.13 0.00 -0.80
CA GLU A 143 4.38 -1.43 -0.63
C GLU A 143 5.42 -1.95 -1.63
N TRP A 144 5.37 -1.46 -2.86
CA TRP A 144 6.38 -1.76 -3.88
C TRP A 144 7.75 -1.18 -3.51
N LEU A 145 7.77 0.03 -2.93
CA LEU A 145 8.99 0.62 -2.37
C LEU A 145 9.59 -0.27 -1.27
N ALA A 146 8.79 -0.71 -0.30
CA ALA A 146 9.26 -1.57 0.78
C ALA A 146 9.82 -2.90 0.24
N ALA A 147 9.13 -3.51 -0.73
CA ALA A 147 9.60 -4.74 -1.39
C ALA A 147 10.90 -4.50 -2.17
N THR A 148 11.03 -3.36 -2.85
CA THR A 148 12.25 -2.96 -3.58
C THR A 148 13.43 -2.89 -2.62
N VAL A 149 13.31 -2.16 -1.52
CA VAL A 149 14.38 -2.03 -0.51
C VAL A 149 14.80 -3.40 0.06
N ALA A 150 13.82 -4.26 0.37
CA ALA A 150 14.09 -5.61 0.87
C ALA A 150 14.80 -6.49 -0.18
N LEU A 151 14.32 -6.48 -1.44
CA LEU A 151 14.91 -7.25 -2.53
C LEU A 151 16.27 -6.72 -2.98
N LEU A 152 16.55 -5.43 -2.73
CA LEU A 152 17.89 -4.87 -2.92
C LEU A 152 18.92 -5.44 -1.93
N GLY A 153 18.46 -6.00 -0.82
CA GLY A 153 19.30 -6.61 0.21
C GLY A 153 19.52 -5.73 1.44
N TYR A 154 18.85 -4.58 1.53
CA TYR A 154 19.00 -3.70 2.68
C TYR A 154 18.24 -4.24 3.91
N PRO A 155 18.84 -4.19 5.11
CA PRO A 155 18.14 -4.51 6.34
C PRO A 155 17.02 -3.48 6.57
N LEU A 156 15.77 -3.95 6.65
CA LEU A 156 14.58 -3.10 6.77
C LEU A 156 13.82 -3.39 8.06
N THR A 157 13.57 -2.34 8.85
CA THR A 157 12.63 -2.36 9.98
C THR A 157 11.54 -1.33 9.73
N VAL A 158 10.27 -1.72 9.89
CA VAL A 158 9.11 -0.86 9.67
C VAL A 158 8.40 -0.59 10.99
N LEU A 159 8.15 0.68 11.29
CA LEU A 159 7.37 1.08 12.45
C LEU A 159 5.89 1.12 12.09
N GLN A 160 5.07 0.44 12.88
CA GLN A 160 3.62 0.46 12.74
C GLN A 160 3.00 0.89 14.06
N ARG A 161 2.04 1.83 14.00
CA ARG A 161 1.22 2.20 15.15
C ARG A 161 0.36 1.00 15.58
N GLU A 162 0.37 0.71 16.88
CA GLU A 162 -0.52 -0.30 17.47
C GLU A 162 -1.99 0.08 17.22
N ARG A 163 -2.78 -0.86 16.72
CA ARG A 163 -4.20 -0.64 16.44
C ARG A 163 -4.99 -0.89 17.73
N ASP A 164 -5.42 0.19 18.36
CA ASP A 164 -6.26 0.20 19.58
C ASP A 164 -7.50 -0.70 19.46
#